data_AF-A0A1I2RMQ7-F1
#
_entry.id   AF-A0A1I2RMQ7-F1
#
_cell.length_a   1.000
_cell.length_b   1.000
_cell.length_c   1.000
_cell.angle_alpha   90.00
_cell.angle_beta   90.00
_cell.angle_gamma   90.00
#
_symmetry.space_group_name_H-M   'P 1'
#
loop_
_entity.id
_entity.type
_entity.pdbx_description
1 polymer ?
#
loop_
_entity_poly.entity_id
_entity_poly.type
_entity_poly.pdbx_seq_one_letter_code
_entity_poly.pdbx_strand_id
1 'polypeptide(L)'
;MALISKKKKVYAISSALRGYLIDYAREVDIPIHYHELLRYSNSIALYDSKEQDTLWETVFYDQSDREEIHLNVKKIYALLKAGGDMSVMEHLYVDRIDLCIYGNTQPFRVRIVNRINDNFDYFYIKNADASRVYGLELEHLLSPNRISYLVHQNTLIEEHIAGIPGDKFMRVHMDDPHINPIRLAKEFVKFNERCFVRLLGDMHSSNFVIDVTPDFEETHYRIRAIDFDQQSYEGKKSIYLPQYFKENNVLINLGMKYITSESMRQYQREERSLIASRVKSSHFEIEDILMAMEQDDIAPIDNIVSLREELARHYQNDKFLSCKNMGNILRISLEQVLF
;
A
#
# COMPACT_ATOMS: atom_id res chain seq x y z
N MET A 1 12.38 -6.95 18.77
CA MET A 1 12.10 -6.18 17.55
C MET A 1 11.57 -7.15 16.52
N ALA A 2 10.42 -6.84 15.94
CA ALA A 2 10.05 -7.41 14.65
C ALA A 2 11.17 -7.08 13.66
N LEU A 3 11.75 -8.10 13.02
CA LEU A 3 12.86 -7.94 12.07
C LEU A 3 12.54 -8.78 10.86
N ILE A 4 12.26 -8.12 9.74
CA ILE A 4 12.12 -8.76 8.43
C ILE A 4 13.54 -9.06 7.95
N SER A 5 14.01 -10.26 8.28
CA SER A 5 15.41 -10.64 8.09
C SER A 5 15.73 -11.13 6.67
N LYS A 6 14.73 -11.38 5.83
CA LYS A 6 14.91 -11.99 4.49
C LYS A 6 14.06 -11.29 3.44
N LYS A 7 14.66 -11.07 2.27
CA LYS A 7 13.97 -10.59 1.07
C LYS A 7 12.85 -11.58 0.72
N LYS A 8 11.61 -11.08 0.66
CA LYS A 8 10.43 -11.88 0.33
C LYS A 8 10.51 -12.38 -1.12
N LYS A 9 10.15 -13.66 -1.35
CA LYS A 9 9.98 -14.21 -2.69
C LYS A 9 8.77 -13.54 -3.38
N VAL A 10 8.93 -13.13 -4.63
CA VAL A 10 7.82 -12.64 -5.46
C VAL A 10 6.89 -13.79 -5.81
N TYR A 11 5.58 -13.60 -5.61
CA TYR A 11 4.55 -14.57 -5.97
C TYR A 11 3.89 -14.15 -7.27
N ALA A 12 3.80 -15.07 -8.23
CA ALA A 12 3.16 -14.80 -9.52
C ALA A 12 1.64 -14.64 -9.36
N ILE A 13 1.02 -13.86 -10.24
CA ILE A 13 -0.45 -13.73 -10.28
C ILE A 13 -1.05 -15.08 -10.70
N SER A 14 -1.81 -15.70 -9.79
CA SER A 14 -2.51 -16.97 -10.04
C SER A 14 -3.63 -16.81 -11.06
N SER A 15 -4.11 -17.92 -11.63
CA SER A 15 -5.25 -17.90 -12.56
C SER A 15 -6.53 -17.40 -11.90
N ALA A 16 -6.75 -17.74 -10.63
CA ALA A 16 -7.90 -17.27 -9.87
C ALA A 16 -7.84 -15.75 -9.62
N LEU A 17 -6.68 -15.24 -9.19
CA LEU A 17 -6.48 -13.79 -9.04
C LEU A 17 -6.62 -13.07 -10.39
N ARG A 18 -6.09 -13.63 -11.48
CA ARG A 18 -6.25 -13.05 -12.81
C ARG A 18 -7.71 -12.97 -13.25
N GLY A 19 -8.50 -14.01 -12.98
CA GLY A 19 -9.95 -13.99 -13.23
C GLY A 19 -10.62 -12.81 -12.53
N TYR A 20 -10.37 -12.68 -11.22
CA TYR A 20 -10.84 -11.53 -10.44
C TYR A 20 -10.40 -10.19 -11.06
N LEU A 21 -9.12 -10.03 -11.40
CA LEU A 21 -8.62 -8.77 -11.95
C LEU A 21 -9.29 -8.40 -13.27
N ILE A 22 -9.63 -9.38 -14.11
CA ILE A 22 -10.37 -9.14 -15.37
C ILE A 22 -11.82 -8.72 -15.06
N ASP A 23 -12.50 -9.46 -14.19
CA ASP A 23 -13.92 -9.23 -13.86
C ASP A 23 -14.15 -7.84 -13.24
N TYR A 24 -13.18 -7.34 -12.47
CA TYR A 24 -13.23 -6.04 -11.80
C TYR A 24 -12.44 -4.93 -12.53
N ALA A 25 -12.14 -5.12 -13.82
CA ALA A 25 -11.48 -4.13 -14.70
C ALA A 25 -10.13 -3.60 -14.16
N ARG A 26 -9.38 -4.45 -13.46
CA ARG A 26 -8.01 -4.20 -13.00
C ARG A 26 -6.96 -4.69 -13.98
N GLU A 27 -7.22 -5.80 -14.67
CA GLU A 27 -6.39 -6.28 -15.76
C GLU A 27 -6.77 -5.51 -17.03
N VAL A 28 -5.82 -4.75 -17.58
CA VAL A 28 -6.02 -3.97 -18.81
C VAL A 28 -4.85 -4.20 -19.75
N ASP A 29 -5.05 -3.99 -21.05
CA ASP A 29 -3.92 -3.98 -21.97
C ASP A 29 -3.07 -2.73 -21.72
N ILE A 30 -1.76 -2.91 -21.52
CA ILE A 30 -0.85 -1.79 -21.22
C ILE A 30 0.15 -1.59 -22.36
N PRO A 31 0.46 -0.34 -22.70
CA PRO A 31 1.27 -0.02 -23.86
C PRO A 31 2.78 -0.23 -23.65
N ILE A 32 3.22 -0.52 -22.43
CA ILE A 32 4.61 -0.83 -22.10
C ILE A 32 4.68 -1.70 -20.84
N HIS A 33 5.55 -2.70 -20.85
CA HIS A 33 5.78 -3.61 -19.73
C HIS A 33 7.03 -3.25 -18.94
N TYR A 34 7.13 -3.78 -17.71
CA TYR A 34 8.28 -3.53 -16.83
C TYR A 34 9.64 -3.81 -17.50
N HIS A 35 9.77 -4.93 -18.22
CA HIS A 35 11.04 -5.35 -18.83
C HIS A 35 11.53 -4.40 -19.93
N GLU A 36 10.65 -3.62 -20.52
CA GLU A 36 10.99 -2.64 -21.56
C GLU A 36 11.65 -1.39 -20.96
N LEU A 37 11.33 -1.06 -19.70
CA LEU A 37 11.99 0.02 -18.96
C LEU A 37 13.42 -0.33 -18.56
N LEU A 38 13.81 -1.62 -18.61
CA LEU A 38 15.18 -2.07 -18.38
C LEU A 38 16.11 -1.77 -19.56
N ARG A 39 15.60 -1.28 -20.70
CA ARG A 39 16.41 -0.90 -21.88
C ARG A 39 17.19 0.41 -21.69
N TYR A 40 17.31 0.93 -20.46
CA TYR A 40 18.07 2.15 -20.20
C TYR A 40 19.55 1.95 -20.49
N SER A 41 20.22 2.97 -21.04
CA SER A 41 21.63 2.93 -21.42
C SER A 41 22.56 3.54 -20.37
N ASN A 42 22.05 4.38 -19.48
CA ASN A 42 22.82 4.95 -18.37
C ASN A 42 21.91 5.35 -17.20
N SER A 43 22.49 5.60 -16.02
CA SER A 43 21.79 6.07 -14.84
C SER A 43 22.65 7.00 -13.97
N ILE A 44 22.01 7.85 -13.17
CA ILE A 44 22.68 8.69 -12.17
C ILE A 44 21.94 8.62 -10.84
N ALA A 45 22.67 8.65 -9.72
CA ALA A 45 22.07 8.74 -8.40
C ALA A 45 21.23 10.01 -8.24
N LEU A 46 20.02 9.86 -7.71
CA LEU A 46 19.12 10.97 -7.41
C LEU A 46 19.33 11.43 -5.97
N TYR A 47 19.74 12.68 -5.80
CA TYR A 47 19.91 13.31 -4.50
C TYR A 47 18.69 14.19 -4.17
N ASP A 48 18.37 14.30 -2.88
CA ASP A 48 17.32 15.22 -2.42
C ASP A 48 17.83 16.68 -2.35
N SER A 49 16.95 17.60 -1.95
CA SER A 49 17.28 19.03 -1.85
C SER A 49 18.33 19.36 -0.78
N LYS A 50 18.76 18.38 0.02
CA LYS A 50 19.81 18.49 1.04
C LYS A 50 21.05 17.69 0.67
N GLU A 51 21.20 17.30 -0.60
CA GLU A 51 22.29 16.47 -1.12
C GLU A 51 22.39 15.09 -0.46
N GLN A 52 21.29 14.56 0.09
CA GLN A 52 21.24 13.22 0.64
C GLN A 52 20.83 12.23 -0.46
N ASP A 53 21.51 11.09 -0.51
CA ASP A 53 21.20 10.02 -1.45
C ASP A 53 19.79 9.47 -1.19
N THR A 54 18.94 9.48 -2.22
CA THR A 54 17.56 8.97 -2.11
C THR A 54 17.48 7.46 -2.30
N LEU A 55 18.56 6.80 -2.71
CA LEU A 55 18.64 5.39 -3.12
C LEU A 55 17.84 5.06 -4.40
N TRP A 56 17.45 6.10 -5.14
CA TRP A 56 16.89 6.01 -6.48
C TRP A 56 17.93 6.46 -7.49
N GLU A 57 17.90 5.88 -8.68
CA GLU A 57 18.69 6.34 -9.81
C GLU A 57 17.78 6.83 -10.93
N THR A 58 18.01 8.02 -11.44
CA THR A 58 17.35 8.48 -12.67
C THR A 58 17.97 7.76 -13.86
N VAL A 59 17.15 7.05 -14.62
CA VAL A 59 17.58 6.27 -15.78
C VAL A 59 17.41 7.06 -17.08
N PHE A 60 18.32 6.83 -18.02
CA PHE A 60 18.33 7.47 -19.33
C PHE A 60 18.28 6.42 -20.43
N TYR A 61 17.51 6.72 -21.46
CA TYR A 61 17.32 5.87 -22.63
C TYR A 61 17.98 6.51 -23.84
N ASP A 62 18.43 5.68 -24.78
CA ASP A 62 18.85 6.14 -26.09
C ASP A 62 17.68 6.82 -26.82
N GLN A 63 17.97 7.69 -27.78
CA GLN A 63 16.94 8.58 -28.36
C GLN A 63 15.73 7.83 -28.93
N SER A 64 15.96 6.71 -29.64
CA SER A 64 14.90 5.87 -30.20
C SER A 64 13.97 5.32 -29.12
N ASP A 65 14.56 4.75 -28.07
CA ASP A 65 13.85 4.10 -26.98
C ASP A 65 13.11 5.14 -26.13
N ARG A 66 13.73 6.31 -25.92
CA ARG A 66 13.16 7.39 -25.12
C ARG A 66 11.83 7.88 -25.68
N GLU A 67 11.73 8.09 -26.99
CA GLU A 67 10.51 8.60 -27.62
C GLU A 67 9.34 7.62 -27.47
N GLU A 68 9.60 6.34 -27.72
CA GLU A 68 8.64 5.25 -27.56
C GLU A 68 8.22 5.07 -26.09
N ILE A 69 9.19 4.95 -25.18
CA ILE A 69 8.96 4.72 -23.75
C ILE A 69 8.18 5.89 -23.17
N HIS A 70 8.58 7.14 -23.44
CA HIS A 70 7.88 8.30 -22.91
C HIS A 70 6.45 8.37 -23.44
N LEU A 71 6.21 8.04 -24.71
CA LEU A 71 4.86 7.99 -25.26
C LEU A 71 3.99 6.94 -24.54
N ASN A 72 4.50 5.73 -24.34
CA ASN A 72 3.75 4.64 -23.72
C ASN A 72 3.54 4.86 -22.22
N VAL A 73 4.51 5.45 -21.53
CA VAL A 73 4.38 5.89 -20.13
C VAL A 73 3.31 6.97 -19.98
N LYS A 74 3.18 7.92 -20.92
CA LYS A 74 2.08 8.89 -20.93
C LYS A 74 0.71 8.22 -21.14
N LYS A 75 0.63 7.22 -22.01
CA LYS A 75 -0.60 6.43 -22.20
C LYS A 75 -0.99 5.68 -20.92
N ILE A 76 -0.02 5.11 -20.19
CA ILE A 76 -0.28 4.51 -18.86
C ILE A 76 -0.91 5.54 -17.93
N TYR A 77 -0.35 6.75 -17.85
CA TYR A 77 -0.92 7.79 -17.01
C TYR A 77 -2.38 8.12 -17.41
N ALA A 78 -2.68 8.25 -18.71
CA ALA A 78 -4.04 8.49 -19.18
C ALA A 78 -5.01 7.35 -18.79
N LEU A 79 -4.58 6.09 -18.88
CA LEU A 79 -5.35 4.94 -18.41
C LEU A 79 -5.60 5.00 -16.89
N LEU A 80 -4.56 5.29 -16.10
CA LEU A 80 -4.59 5.29 -14.64
C LEU A 80 -5.38 6.46 -14.03
N LYS A 81 -5.32 7.65 -14.66
CA LYS A 81 -5.81 8.91 -14.09
C LYS A 81 -7.00 9.53 -14.83
N ALA A 82 -7.14 9.30 -16.12
CA ALA A 82 -8.14 9.94 -16.96
C ALA A 82 -9.16 8.95 -17.54
N GLY A 83 -9.26 7.74 -16.96
CA GLY A 83 -10.18 6.71 -17.44
C GLY A 83 -9.96 6.31 -18.91
N GLY A 84 -8.73 6.47 -19.41
CA GLY A 84 -8.37 6.20 -20.80
C GLY A 84 -8.59 7.35 -21.78
N ASP A 85 -8.95 8.56 -21.32
CA ASP A 85 -8.97 9.74 -22.19
C ASP A 85 -7.54 10.14 -22.60
N MET A 86 -7.17 9.78 -23.82
CA MET A 86 -5.83 10.04 -24.37
C MET A 86 -5.58 11.52 -24.70
N SER A 87 -6.62 12.36 -24.76
CA SER A 87 -6.46 13.80 -25.08
C SER A 87 -5.59 14.52 -24.05
N VAL A 88 -5.60 14.07 -22.79
CA VAL A 88 -4.77 14.63 -21.71
C VAL A 88 -3.27 14.53 -22.02
N MET A 89 -2.85 13.58 -22.85
CA MET A 89 -1.43 13.33 -23.18
C MET A 89 -0.76 14.47 -23.95
N GLU A 90 -1.54 15.33 -24.62
CA GLU A 90 -1.03 16.48 -25.37
C GLU A 90 -0.28 17.48 -24.47
N HIS A 91 -0.76 17.60 -23.23
CA HIS A 91 -0.23 18.55 -22.26
C HIS A 91 0.72 17.91 -21.25
N LEU A 92 1.02 16.61 -21.38
CA LEU A 92 1.88 15.88 -20.46
C LEU A 92 3.27 15.66 -21.04
N TYR A 93 4.28 15.74 -20.17
CA TYR A 93 5.62 15.24 -20.46
C TYR A 93 6.17 14.43 -19.29
N VAL A 94 7.03 13.45 -19.60
CA VAL A 94 7.78 12.70 -18.60
C VAL A 94 9.00 13.53 -18.22
N ASP A 95 9.07 13.93 -16.95
CA ASP A 95 10.18 14.71 -16.40
C ASP A 95 11.38 13.80 -16.12
N ARG A 96 11.12 12.67 -15.44
CA ARG A 96 12.12 11.63 -15.19
C ARG A 96 11.49 10.27 -14.90
N ILE A 97 12.29 9.23 -15.13
CA ILE A 97 12.00 7.86 -14.71
C ILE A 97 13.12 7.46 -13.75
N ASP A 98 12.76 7.06 -12.54
CA ASP A 98 13.69 6.69 -11.48
C ASP A 98 13.57 5.20 -11.18
N LEU A 99 14.68 4.48 -11.07
CA LEU A 99 14.74 3.07 -10.67
C LEU A 99 15.19 2.95 -9.21
N CYS A 100 14.43 2.22 -8.39
CA CYS A 100 14.88 1.86 -7.05
C CYS A 100 15.66 0.54 -7.08
N ILE A 101 16.99 0.61 -6.98
CA ILE A 101 17.87 -0.57 -7.12
C ILE A 101 17.75 -1.53 -5.94
N TYR A 102 17.45 -0.98 -4.75
CA TYR A 102 17.39 -1.74 -3.50
C TYR A 102 16.03 -2.39 -3.23
N GLY A 103 14.97 -1.95 -3.92
CA GLY A 103 13.61 -2.42 -3.71
C GLY A 103 13.43 -3.91 -4.07
N ASN A 104 12.43 -4.57 -3.46
CA ASN A 104 12.23 -6.01 -3.65
C ASN A 104 12.00 -6.36 -5.13
N THR A 105 11.10 -5.62 -5.76
CA THR A 105 10.68 -5.73 -7.17
C THR A 105 11.40 -4.77 -8.10
N GLN A 106 12.39 -4.02 -7.59
CA GLN A 106 13.10 -2.94 -8.28
C GLN A 106 12.14 -1.99 -9.03
N PRO A 107 11.25 -1.29 -8.32
CA PRO A 107 10.20 -0.50 -8.95
C PRO A 107 10.78 0.69 -9.73
N PHE A 108 10.19 0.98 -10.88
CA PHE A 108 10.34 2.26 -11.56
C PHE A 108 9.31 3.26 -11.01
N ARG A 109 9.73 4.50 -10.78
CA ARG A 109 8.88 5.64 -10.46
C ARG A 109 8.93 6.62 -11.62
N VAL A 110 7.78 6.93 -12.18
CA VAL A 110 7.65 7.92 -13.24
C VAL A 110 7.18 9.22 -12.63
N ARG A 111 7.90 10.31 -12.91
CA ARG A 111 7.45 11.68 -12.64
C ARG A 111 6.89 12.27 -13.92
N ILE A 112 5.61 12.59 -13.91
CA ILE A 112 4.91 13.17 -15.07
C ILE A 112 4.41 14.57 -14.71
N VAL A 113 4.60 15.52 -15.62
CA VAL A 113 4.28 16.94 -15.40
C VAL A 113 3.25 17.40 -16.43
N ASN A 114 2.26 18.15 -15.96
CA ASN A 114 1.28 18.81 -16.79
C ASN A 114 1.74 20.22 -17.13
N ARG A 115 1.94 20.48 -18.43
CA ARG A 115 2.44 21.77 -18.96
C ARG A 115 1.49 22.94 -18.73
N ILE A 116 0.20 22.70 -18.52
CA ILE A 116 -0.80 23.77 -18.36
C ILE A 116 -0.68 24.43 -16.98
N ASN A 117 -0.46 23.63 -15.93
CA ASN A 117 -0.50 24.09 -14.54
C ASN A 117 0.81 23.86 -13.77
N ASP A 118 1.81 23.25 -14.40
CA ASP A 118 3.11 22.87 -13.81
C ASP A 118 3.00 21.92 -12.61
N ASN A 119 1.83 21.29 -12.44
CA ASN A 119 1.64 20.24 -11.44
C ASN A 119 2.25 18.94 -11.93
N PHE A 120 2.69 18.13 -10.98
CA PHE A 120 3.29 16.84 -11.25
C PHE A 120 2.62 15.75 -10.45
N ASP A 121 2.64 14.56 -11.03
CA ASP A 121 2.21 13.33 -10.40
C ASP A 121 3.32 12.29 -10.44
N TYR A 122 3.15 11.28 -9.60
CA TYR A 122 3.97 10.08 -9.63
C TYR A 122 3.09 8.84 -9.79
N PHE A 123 3.62 7.87 -10.51
CA PHE A 123 3.13 6.50 -10.48
C PHE A 123 4.30 5.54 -10.59
N TYR A 124 4.07 4.28 -10.26
CA TYR A 124 5.10 3.25 -10.23
C TYR A 124 4.78 2.14 -11.21
N ILE A 125 5.82 1.61 -11.85
CA ILE A 125 5.76 0.42 -12.69
C ILE A 125 6.65 -0.64 -12.04
N LYS A 126 6.08 -1.79 -11.73
CA LYS A 126 6.72 -2.86 -10.95
C LYS A 126 6.52 -4.20 -11.62
N ASN A 127 7.40 -5.15 -11.29
CA ASN A 127 7.04 -6.56 -11.43
C ASN A 127 5.85 -6.86 -10.51
N ALA A 128 4.83 -7.54 -11.04
CA ALA A 128 3.65 -7.90 -10.30
C ALA A 128 3.98 -8.97 -9.24
N ASP A 129 3.49 -8.76 -8.03
CA ASP A 129 3.50 -9.71 -6.92
C ASP A 129 2.05 -9.89 -6.45
N ALA A 130 1.55 -11.13 -6.45
CA ALA A 130 0.18 -11.45 -6.06
C ALA A 130 -0.17 -10.90 -4.69
N SER A 131 0.74 -11.03 -3.72
CA SER A 131 0.52 -10.50 -2.38
C SER A 131 0.30 -8.98 -2.36
N ARG A 132 1.09 -8.24 -3.14
CA ARG A 132 0.93 -6.78 -3.28
C ARG A 132 -0.41 -6.44 -3.90
N VAL A 133 -0.81 -7.17 -4.94
CA VAL A 133 -2.10 -6.98 -5.62
C VAL A 133 -3.27 -7.22 -4.66
N TYR A 134 -3.25 -8.32 -3.89
CA TYR A 134 -4.25 -8.54 -2.83
C TYR A 134 -4.28 -7.37 -1.84
N GLY A 135 -3.12 -6.83 -1.45
CA GLY A 135 -3.04 -5.70 -0.52
C GLY A 135 -3.63 -4.41 -1.08
N LEU A 136 -3.33 -4.10 -2.34
CA LEU A 136 -3.89 -2.94 -3.04
C LEU A 136 -5.41 -3.05 -3.17
N GLU A 137 -5.93 -4.22 -3.52
CA GLU A 137 -7.37 -4.43 -3.65
C GLU A 137 -8.08 -4.38 -2.28
N LEU A 138 -7.53 -5.04 -1.26
CA LEU A 138 -8.09 -4.97 0.11
C LEU A 138 -8.02 -3.55 0.69
N GLU A 139 -7.00 -2.76 0.34
CA GLU A 139 -6.98 -1.34 0.65
C GLU A 139 -8.09 -0.59 -0.10
N HIS A 140 -8.23 -0.83 -1.41
CA HIS A 140 -9.27 -0.21 -2.23
C HIS A 140 -10.69 -0.50 -1.72
N LEU A 141 -10.96 -1.71 -1.24
CA LEU A 141 -12.29 -2.16 -0.83
C LEU A 141 -12.63 -1.81 0.61
N LEU A 142 -11.66 -1.92 1.53
CA LEU A 142 -11.92 -1.88 2.98
C LEU A 142 -11.46 -0.59 3.66
N SER A 143 -10.65 0.23 2.98
CA SER A 143 -10.18 1.53 3.48
C SER A 143 -11.11 2.67 3.05
N PRO A 144 -11.13 3.81 3.77
CA PRO A 144 -11.73 5.03 3.24
C PRO A 144 -11.06 5.56 1.97
N ASN A 145 -9.81 5.16 1.69
CA ASN A 145 -9.06 5.65 0.53
C ASN A 145 -9.14 4.65 -0.62
N ARG A 146 -9.60 5.10 -1.78
CA ARG A 146 -9.50 4.31 -3.00
C ARG A 146 -8.05 4.26 -3.47
N ILE A 147 -7.67 3.11 -4.01
CA ILE A 147 -6.38 2.89 -4.67
C ILE A 147 -6.62 2.78 -6.18
N SER A 148 -5.80 3.49 -6.95
CA SER A 148 -5.75 3.35 -8.41
C SER A 148 -4.54 2.51 -8.78
N TYR A 149 -4.78 1.37 -9.39
CA TYR A 149 -3.75 0.47 -9.88
C TYR A 149 -4.28 -0.35 -11.06
N LEU A 150 -3.36 -0.82 -11.90
CA LEU A 150 -3.63 -1.62 -13.09
C LEU A 150 -2.62 -2.78 -13.14
N VAL A 151 -3.06 -3.92 -13.67
CA VAL A 151 -2.20 -5.09 -13.88
C VAL A 151 -2.24 -5.48 -15.34
N HIS A 152 -1.13 -5.95 -15.87
CA HIS A 152 -1.10 -6.67 -17.13
C HIS A 152 0.01 -7.71 -17.10
N GLN A 153 -0.35 -8.98 -17.31
CA GLN A 153 0.60 -10.10 -17.23
C GLN A 153 1.43 -10.03 -15.93
N ASN A 154 2.73 -9.74 -16.02
CA ASN A 154 3.64 -9.63 -14.88
C ASN A 154 4.02 -8.18 -14.54
N THR A 155 3.28 -7.20 -15.05
CA THR A 155 3.50 -5.78 -14.77
C THR A 155 2.37 -5.24 -13.89
N LEU A 156 2.73 -4.57 -12.81
CA LEU A 156 1.83 -3.82 -11.94
C LEU A 156 2.13 -2.33 -12.09
N ILE A 157 1.09 -1.54 -12.32
CA ILE A 157 1.12 -0.08 -12.33
C ILE A 157 0.31 0.39 -11.14
N GLU A 158 0.86 1.28 -10.31
CA GLU A 158 0.13 1.83 -9.17
C GLU A 158 0.36 3.34 -9.05
N GLU A 159 -0.70 4.04 -8.65
CA GLU A 159 -0.63 5.46 -8.35
C GLU A 159 0.19 5.72 -7.08
N HIS A 160 0.90 6.85 -7.05
CA HIS A 160 1.52 7.32 -5.82
C HIS A 160 0.50 7.69 -4.75
N ILE A 161 0.68 7.12 -3.56
CA ILE A 161 -0.09 7.46 -2.37
C ILE A 161 0.55 8.69 -1.70
N ALA A 162 -0.08 9.85 -1.88
CA ALA A 162 0.40 11.10 -1.33
C ALA A 162 0.33 11.13 0.21
N GLY A 163 1.35 11.75 0.81
CA GLY A 163 1.45 12.05 2.23
C GLY A 163 2.89 12.17 2.69
N ILE A 164 3.10 12.59 3.93
CA ILE A 164 4.44 12.69 4.54
C ILE A 164 4.81 11.33 5.13
N PRO A 165 5.95 10.70 4.76
CA PRO A 165 6.40 9.45 5.37
C PRO A 165 6.38 9.52 6.89
N GLY A 166 5.87 8.48 7.56
CA GLY A 166 5.63 8.48 9.00
C GLY A 166 6.89 8.79 9.83
N ASP A 167 8.03 8.23 9.45
CA ASP A 167 9.32 8.51 10.07
C ASP A 167 9.72 9.99 9.97
N LYS A 168 9.54 10.59 8.79
CA LYS A 168 9.83 12.00 8.52
C LYS A 168 8.85 12.89 9.24
N PHE A 169 7.57 12.53 9.26
CA PHE A 169 6.53 13.25 9.99
C PHE A 169 6.88 13.33 11.48
N MET A 170 7.17 12.18 12.10
CA MET A 170 7.52 12.10 13.51
C MET A 170 8.78 12.91 13.87
N ARG A 171 9.75 12.97 12.95
CA ARG A 171 11.01 13.71 13.16
C ARG A 171 10.89 15.21 12.98
N VAL A 172 10.05 15.68 12.05
CA VAL A 172 10.06 17.08 11.60
C VAL A 172 8.84 17.86 12.08
N HIS A 173 7.69 17.21 12.21
CA HIS A 173 6.42 17.92 12.42
C HIS A 173 5.89 17.83 13.85
N MET A 174 6.35 16.89 14.67
CA MET A 174 5.77 16.63 16.01
C MET A 174 5.85 17.81 16.99
N ASP A 175 6.77 18.74 16.77
CA ASP A 175 6.94 19.95 17.58
C ASP A 175 6.19 21.17 17.00
N ASP A 176 5.43 21.01 15.91
CA ASP A 176 4.64 22.08 15.32
C ASP A 176 3.46 22.45 16.24
N PRO A 177 3.33 23.72 16.67
CA PRO A 177 2.24 24.16 17.55
C PRO A 177 0.84 24.00 16.93
N HIS A 178 0.72 23.84 15.61
CA HIS A 178 -0.56 23.62 14.93
C HIS A 178 -0.96 22.15 14.86
N ILE A 179 -0.14 21.23 15.39
CA ILE A 179 -0.55 19.82 15.49
C ILE A 179 -1.65 19.68 16.54
N ASN A 180 -2.72 18.98 16.17
CA ASN A 180 -3.71 18.48 17.13
C ASN A 180 -3.33 17.04 17.56
N PRO A 181 -2.68 16.87 18.72
CA PRO A 181 -2.13 15.57 19.13
C PRO A 181 -3.22 14.53 19.42
N ILE A 182 -4.40 14.97 19.88
CA ILE A 182 -5.53 14.09 20.19
C ILE A 182 -6.07 13.48 18.89
N ARG A 183 -6.24 14.29 17.84
CA ARG A 183 -6.72 13.82 16.54
C ARG A 183 -5.72 12.91 15.83
N LEU A 184 -4.44 13.26 15.89
CA LEU A 184 -3.38 12.40 15.35
C LEU A 184 -3.35 11.04 16.07
N ALA A 185 -3.41 11.04 17.41
CA ALA A 185 -3.47 9.81 18.19
C ALA A 185 -4.73 8.98 17.92
N LYS A 186 -5.90 9.62 17.78
CA LYS A 186 -7.15 8.96 17.36
C LYS A 186 -6.96 8.29 16.00
N GLU A 187 -6.46 9.00 15.00
CA GLU A 187 -6.24 8.42 13.67
C GLU A 187 -5.23 7.27 13.72
N PHE A 188 -4.18 7.36 14.52
CA PHE A 188 -3.23 6.27 14.69
C PHE A 188 -3.89 5.01 15.26
N VAL A 189 -4.74 5.12 16.28
CA VAL A 189 -5.51 3.98 16.80
C VAL A 189 -6.38 3.35 15.70
N LYS A 190 -7.08 4.16 14.91
CA LYS A 190 -7.94 3.68 13.82
C LYS A 190 -7.14 3.02 12.70
N PHE A 191 -6.02 3.62 12.31
CA PHE A 191 -5.10 3.06 11.31
C PHE A 191 -4.56 1.70 11.76
N ASN A 192 -4.14 1.56 13.01
CA ASN A 192 -3.63 0.31 13.55
C ASN A 192 -4.70 -0.79 13.51
N GLU A 193 -5.93 -0.48 13.92
CA GLU A 193 -7.03 -1.45 13.86
C GLU A 193 -7.33 -1.87 12.42
N ARG A 194 -7.33 -0.90 11.49
CA ARG A 194 -7.56 -1.11 10.06
C ARG A 194 -6.49 -2.01 9.45
N CYS A 195 -5.22 -1.82 9.78
CA CYS A 195 -4.13 -2.68 9.29
C CYS A 195 -4.21 -4.08 9.90
N PHE A 196 -4.45 -4.18 11.21
CA PHE A 196 -4.44 -5.45 11.92
C PHE A 196 -5.55 -6.40 11.45
N VAL A 197 -6.80 -5.92 11.35
CA VAL A 197 -7.95 -6.74 10.90
C VAL A 197 -7.72 -7.31 9.51
N ARG A 198 -7.04 -6.57 8.63
CA ARG A 198 -6.76 -6.97 7.26
C ARG A 198 -5.43 -7.70 7.10
N LEU A 199 -4.65 -7.84 8.17
CA LEU A 199 -3.29 -8.38 8.12
C LEU A 199 -2.44 -7.66 7.05
N LEU A 200 -2.55 -6.33 7.05
CA LEU A 200 -1.84 -5.44 6.14
C LEU A 200 -0.44 -5.18 6.68
N GLY A 201 0.54 -5.82 6.05
CA GLY A 201 1.98 -5.50 6.09
C GLY A 201 2.61 -5.33 7.47
N ASP A 202 3.89 -4.97 7.46
CA ASP A 202 4.56 -4.54 8.67
C ASP A 202 4.23 -3.07 8.97
N MET A 203 4.14 -2.74 10.27
CA MET A 203 3.78 -1.40 10.73
C MET A 203 5.00 -0.48 10.89
N HIS A 204 6.08 -0.69 10.14
CA HIS A 204 7.25 0.19 10.20
C HIS A 204 6.89 1.62 9.75
N SER A 205 7.51 2.63 10.36
CA SER A 205 7.13 4.05 10.14
C SER A 205 7.45 4.57 8.73
N SER A 206 8.27 3.86 7.96
CA SER A 206 8.51 4.12 6.54
C SER A 206 7.42 3.57 5.62
N ASN A 207 6.54 2.71 6.13
CA ASN A 207 5.57 1.94 5.35
C ASN A 207 4.15 2.54 5.39
N PHE A 208 4.01 3.71 6.01
CA PHE A 208 2.82 4.52 5.95
C PHE A 208 3.15 6.00 5.78
N VAL A 209 2.18 6.75 5.27
CA VAL A 209 2.23 8.20 5.15
C VAL A 209 1.13 8.85 5.97
N ILE A 210 1.38 10.08 6.39
CA ILE A 210 0.45 10.94 7.10
C ILE A 210 0.05 12.07 6.16
N ASP A 211 -1.22 12.07 5.77
CA ASP A 211 -1.86 13.17 5.07
C ASP A 211 -2.45 14.16 6.10
N VAL A 212 -2.19 15.43 5.87
CA VAL A 212 -2.56 16.54 6.75
C VAL A 212 -3.41 17.50 5.96
N THR A 213 -4.69 17.57 6.29
CA THR A 213 -5.64 18.45 5.62
C THR A 213 -6.04 19.57 6.59
N PRO A 214 -5.63 20.82 6.34
CA PRO A 214 -6.19 21.97 7.04
C PRO A 214 -7.69 22.08 6.72
N ASP A 215 -8.53 22.20 7.75
CA ASP A 215 -9.95 22.49 7.61
C ASP A 215 -10.28 23.81 8.34
N PHE A 216 -11.51 24.32 8.18
CA PHE A 216 -11.94 25.64 8.64
C PHE A 216 -11.64 25.91 10.12
N GLU A 217 -11.84 24.90 10.98
CA GLU A 217 -11.63 25.02 12.43
C GLU A 217 -10.40 24.24 12.93
N GLU A 218 -10.07 23.12 12.30
CA GLU A 218 -9.10 22.18 12.87
C GLU A 218 -8.37 21.35 11.80
N THR A 219 -7.19 20.85 12.13
CA THR A 219 -6.41 19.98 11.25
C THR A 219 -6.97 18.54 11.27
N HIS A 220 -7.14 17.95 10.09
CA HIS A 220 -7.47 16.54 9.93
C HIS A 220 -6.24 15.73 9.55
N TYR A 221 -6.13 14.54 10.13
CA TYR A 221 -5.07 13.58 9.83
C TYR A 221 -5.67 12.33 9.22
N ARG A 222 -5.01 11.80 8.19
CA ARG A 222 -5.27 10.47 7.64
C ARG A 222 -3.96 9.71 7.52
N ILE A 223 -3.89 8.53 8.14
CA ILE A 223 -2.73 7.65 8.00
C ILE A 223 -3.05 6.57 6.97
N ARG A 224 -2.19 6.43 5.97
CA ARG A 224 -2.37 5.53 4.82
C ARG A 224 -1.17 4.61 4.70
N ALA A 225 -1.40 3.32 4.56
CA ALA A 225 -0.33 2.38 4.23
C ALA A 225 0.15 2.61 2.79
N ILE A 226 1.43 2.39 2.55
CA ILE A 226 2.05 2.51 1.22
C ILE A 226 2.83 1.27 0.80
N ASP A 227 3.16 0.40 1.77
CA ASP A 227 3.74 -0.89 1.48
C ASP A 227 2.71 -2.02 1.60
N PHE A 228 2.46 -2.68 0.47
CA PHE A 228 1.56 -3.81 0.34
C PHE A 228 2.33 -5.10 0.02
N ASP A 229 3.66 -5.04 -0.12
CA ASP A 229 4.47 -6.21 -0.51
C ASP A 229 4.36 -7.33 0.52
N GLN A 230 4.08 -7.01 1.78
CA GLN A 230 3.91 -7.98 2.87
C GLN A 230 2.45 -8.20 3.29
N GLN A 231 1.48 -7.82 2.45
CA GLN A 231 0.07 -8.13 2.71
C GLN A 231 -0.08 -9.64 2.96
N SER A 232 -0.62 -9.97 4.15
CA SER A 232 -0.91 -11.34 4.57
C SER A 232 0.22 -12.33 4.24
N TYR A 233 1.47 -11.93 4.51
CA TYR A 233 2.66 -12.74 4.27
C TYR A 233 3.33 -13.21 5.56
N GLU A 234 3.36 -12.35 6.57
CA GLU A 234 4.16 -12.51 7.77
C GLU A 234 3.50 -13.44 8.79
N GLY A 235 4.29 -14.30 9.40
CA GLY A 235 3.81 -15.37 10.29
C GLY A 235 3.57 -14.98 11.74
N LYS A 236 3.98 -13.76 12.13
CA LYS A 236 3.88 -13.30 13.52
C LYS A 236 2.90 -12.14 13.60
N LYS A 237 1.93 -12.24 14.51
CA LYS A 237 0.95 -11.20 14.82
C LYS A 237 1.63 -9.87 15.19
N SER A 238 2.79 -9.94 15.84
CA SER A 238 3.57 -8.76 16.24
C SER A 238 4.03 -7.89 15.06
N ILE A 239 4.11 -8.43 13.85
CA ILE A 239 4.47 -7.66 12.65
C ILE A 239 3.36 -6.67 12.26
N TYR A 240 2.11 -7.08 12.45
CA TYR A 240 0.92 -6.27 12.16
C TYR A 240 0.56 -5.30 13.30
N LEU A 241 1.41 -5.18 14.31
CA LEU A 241 1.16 -4.42 15.53
C LEU A 241 2.24 -3.36 15.75
N PRO A 242 1.89 -2.06 15.82
CA PRO A 242 2.84 -0.96 15.81
C PRO A 242 3.78 -0.94 17.03
N GLN A 243 3.36 -1.47 18.18
CA GLN A 243 4.13 -1.45 19.43
C GLN A 243 5.42 -2.28 19.39
N TYR A 244 5.60 -3.09 18.35
CA TYR A 244 6.81 -3.89 18.15
C TYR A 244 7.88 -3.19 17.30
N PHE A 245 7.61 -1.96 16.84
CA PHE A 245 8.49 -1.09 16.08
C PHE A 245 8.83 0.14 16.91
N LYS A 246 10.12 0.31 17.26
CA LYS A 246 10.56 1.38 18.17
C LYS A 246 10.37 2.76 17.57
N GLU A 247 10.43 2.83 16.25
CA GLU A 247 10.25 4.03 15.43
C GLU A 247 8.86 4.63 15.66
N ASN A 248 7.86 3.80 15.98
CA ASN A 248 6.49 4.25 16.27
C ASN A 248 6.29 4.77 17.70
N ASN A 249 7.31 4.70 18.57
CA ASN A 249 7.17 5.10 19.97
C ASN A 249 6.68 6.55 20.13
N VAL A 250 7.00 7.44 19.19
CA VAL A 250 6.51 8.82 19.22
C VAL A 250 4.98 8.88 19.14
N LEU A 251 4.36 8.15 18.20
CA LEU A 251 2.90 8.08 18.08
C LEU A 251 2.26 7.24 19.18
N ILE A 252 2.94 6.18 19.65
CA ILE A 252 2.46 5.34 20.76
C ILE A 252 2.39 6.16 22.05
N ASN A 253 3.44 6.91 22.38
CA ASN A 253 3.48 7.76 23.55
C ASN A 253 2.44 8.89 23.47
N LEU A 254 2.16 9.39 22.27
CA LEU A 254 1.06 10.33 22.04
C LEU A 254 -0.29 9.69 22.40
N GLY A 255 -0.52 8.48 21.92
CA GLY A 255 -1.69 7.67 22.28
C GLY A 255 -1.81 7.46 23.79
N MET A 256 -0.73 7.02 24.46
CA MET A 256 -0.73 6.81 25.91
C MET A 256 -0.99 8.09 26.72
N LYS A 257 -0.54 9.24 26.21
CA LYS A 257 -0.72 10.53 26.89
C LYS A 257 -2.13 11.08 26.76
N TYR A 258 -2.77 10.92 25.60
CA TYR A 258 -4.02 11.63 25.26
C TYR A 258 -5.25 10.73 25.13
N ILE A 259 -5.08 9.42 24.98
CA ILE A 259 -6.18 8.48 24.70
C ILE A 259 -6.39 7.56 25.88
N THR A 260 -7.58 7.61 26.48
CA THR A 260 -7.96 6.68 27.55
C THR A 260 -8.24 5.29 26.98
N SER A 261 -8.20 4.26 27.83
CA SER A 261 -8.55 2.89 27.44
C SER A 261 -9.99 2.78 26.89
N GLU A 262 -10.91 3.60 27.39
CA GLU A 262 -12.29 3.67 26.91
C GLU A 262 -12.37 4.26 25.50
N SER A 263 -11.73 5.41 25.28
CA SER A 263 -11.67 6.05 23.96
C SER A 263 -10.94 5.17 22.94
N MET A 264 -9.87 4.46 23.34
CA MET A 264 -9.19 3.49 22.47
C MET A 264 -10.16 2.41 21.99
N ARG A 265 -10.90 1.75 22.90
CA ARG A 265 -11.90 0.74 22.53
C ARG A 265 -13.00 1.31 21.65
N GLN A 266 -13.45 2.53 21.93
CA GLN A 266 -14.42 3.23 21.10
C GLN A 266 -13.90 3.40 19.67
N TYR A 267 -12.70 3.95 19.48
CA TYR A 267 -12.14 4.19 18.15
C TYR A 267 -11.87 2.90 17.36
N GLN A 268 -11.48 1.82 18.04
CA GLN A 268 -11.38 0.50 17.44
C GLN A 268 -12.76 0.00 16.96
N ARG A 269 -13.81 0.14 17.78
CA ARG A 269 -15.18 -0.24 17.39
C ARG A 269 -15.71 0.61 16.24
N GLU A 270 -15.43 1.91 16.23
CA GLU A 270 -15.76 2.80 15.12
C GLU A 270 -15.11 2.31 13.82
N GLU A 271 -13.81 1.99 13.84
CA GLU A 271 -13.11 1.51 12.65
C GLU A 271 -13.63 0.15 12.19
N ARG A 272 -13.83 -0.81 13.11
CA ARG A 272 -14.42 -2.11 12.78
C ARG A 272 -15.81 -1.97 12.15
N SER A 273 -16.63 -1.05 12.66
CA SER A 273 -17.97 -0.78 12.10
C SER A 273 -17.88 -0.24 10.67
N LEU A 274 -16.89 0.61 10.37
CA LEU A 274 -16.65 1.11 9.02
C LEU A 274 -16.19 0.00 8.07
N ILE A 275 -15.29 -0.87 8.52
CA ILE A 275 -14.84 -2.04 7.74
C ILE A 275 -16.03 -2.97 7.49
N ALA A 276 -16.81 -3.30 8.52
CA ALA A 276 -17.99 -4.15 8.41
C ALA A 276 -19.04 -3.60 7.43
N SER A 277 -19.24 -2.28 7.44
CA SER A 277 -20.11 -1.61 6.46
C SER A 277 -19.61 -1.81 5.03
N ARG A 278 -18.30 -1.64 4.79
CA ARG A 278 -17.68 -1.87 3.47
C ARG A 278 -17.72 -3.33 3.03
N VAL A 279 -17.53 -4.26 3.97
CA VAL A 279 -17.70 -5.70 3.71
C VAL A 279 -19.11 -6.01 3.24
N LYS A 280 -20.12 -5.41 3.88
CA LYS A 280 -21.53 -5.60 3.50
C LYS A 280 -21.86 -4.92 2.18
N SER A 281 -21.34 -3.72 1.92
CA SER A 281 -21.65 -2.97 0.69
C SER A 281 -20.98 -3.56 -0.56
N SER A 282 -19.79 -4.16 -0.41
CA SER A 282 -19.00 -4.72 -1.51
C SER A 282 -18.88 -6.25 -1.38
N HIS A 283 -19.95 -6.89 -0.88
CA HIS A 283 -19.96 -8.31 -0.50
C HIS A 283 -19.48 -9.23 -1.63
N PHE A 284 -20.01 -9.08 -2.84
CA PHE A 284 -19.64 -9.94 -3.97
C PHE A 284 -18.15 -9.80 -4.32
N GLU A 285 -17.68 -8.56 -4.45
CA GLU A 285 -16.27 -8.27 -4.77
C GLU A 285 -15.30 -8.76 -3.70
N ILE A 286 -15.68 -8.63 -2.43
CA ILE A 286 -14.88 -9.14 -1.31
C ILE A 286 -14.89 -10.66 -1.26
N GLU A 287 -16.02 -11.29 -1.55
CA GLU A 287 -16.09 -12.75 -1.62
C GLU A 287 -15.21 -13.28 -2.76
N ASP A 288 -15.27 -12.66 -3.94
CA ASP A 288 -14.50 -13.10 -5.11
C ASP A 288 -12.99 -12.97 -4.88
N ILE A 289 -12.51 -11.86 -4.30
CA ILE A 289 -11.07 -11.69 -3.99
C ILE A 289 -10.61 -12.67 -2.90
N LEU A 290 -11.45 -12.95 -1.90
CA LEU A 290 -11.13 -13.93 -0.86
C LEU A 290 -11.10 -15.35 -1.44
N MET A 291 -12.05 -15.72 -2.30
CA MET A 291 -12.06 -17.01 -3.00
C MET A 291 -10.83 -17.20 -3.88
N ALA A 292 -10.36 -16.14 -4.54
CA ALA A 292 -9.11 -16.18 -5.29
C ALA A 292 -7.90 -16.39 -4.36
N MET A 293 -7.82 -15.63 -3.27
CA MET A 293 -6.74 -15.72 -2.28
C MET A 293 -6.70 -17.08 -1.55
N GLU A 294 -7.85 -17.72 -1.35
CA GLU A 294 -7.96 -19.05 -0.75
C GLU A 294 -7.49 -20.19 -1.65
N GLN A 295 -7.27 -19.91 -2.93
CA GLN A 295 -6.68 -20.86 -3.89
C GLN A 295 -5.20 -20.58 -4.14
N ASP A 296 -4.62 -19.59 -3.45
CA ASP A 296 -3.28 -19.08 -3.71
C ASP A 296 -2.32 -19.38 -2.54
N ASP A 297 -1.04 -19.57 -2.89
CA ASP A 297 0.04 -19.83 -1.95
C ASP A 297 0.96 -18.61 -1.91
N ILE A 298 0.55 -17.58 -1.17
CA ILE A 298 1.27 -16.30 -1.08
C ILE A 298 2.20 -16.17 0.13
N ALA A 299 2.35 -17.24 0.93
CA ALA A 299 3.21 -17.26 2.11
C ALA A 299 3.71 -18.69 2.42
N PRO A 300 4.86 -18.85 3.11
CA PRO A 300 5.31 -20.15 3.58
C PRO A 300 4.34 -20.78 4.59
N ILE A 301 4.26 -22.13 4.60
CA ILE A 301 3.39 -22.86 5.54
C ILE A 301 3.71 -22.57 7.01
N ASP A 302 4.98 -22.37 7.35
CA ASP A 302 5.40 -22.02 8.71
C ASP A 302 4.80 -20.67 9.16
N ASN A 303 4.68 -19.71 8.24
CA ASN A 303 4.04 -18.42 8.52
C ASN A 303 2.55 -18.61 8.79
N ILE A 304 1.87 -19.45 8.00
CA ILE A 304 0.44 -19.74 8.16
C ILE A 304 0.17 -20.42 9.52
N VAL A 305 0.96 -21.44 9.87
CA VAL A 305 0.79 -22.18 11.14
C VAL A 305 1.04 -21.27 12.35
N SER A 306 2.13 -20.50 12.32
CA SER A 306 2.44 -19.55 13.39
C SER A 306 1.34 -18.49 13.56
N LEU A 307 0.90 -17.89 12.45
CA LEU A 307 -0.06 -16.79 12.50
C LEU A 307 -1.42 -17.25 12.99
N ARG A 308 -1.92 -18.39 12.48
CA ARG A 308 -3.24 -18.89 12.85
C ARG A 308 -3.33 -19.25 14.33
N GLU A 309 -2.27 -19.76 14.94
CA GLU A 309 -2.20 -20.05 16.38
C GLU A 309 -2.15 -18.77 17.23
N GLU A 310 -1.43 -17.74 16.77
CA GLU A 310 -1.40 -16.44 17.44
C GLU A 310 -2.74 -15.70 17.35
N LEU A 311 -3.43 -15.77 16.20
CA LEU A 311 -4.74 -15.16 15.99
C LEU A 311 -5.85 -15.91 16.70
N ALA A 312 -5.83 -17.25 16.74
CA ALA A 312 -6.76 -18.05 17.53
C ALA A 312 -6.75 -17.62 19.01
N ARG A 313 -5.56 -17.46 19.59
CA ARG A 313 -5.39 -16.97 20.97
C ARG A 313 -5.80 -15.51 21.13
N HIS A 314 -5.49 -14.66 20.15
CA HIS A 314 -5.79 -13.23 20.22
C HIS A 314 -7.30 -12.94 20.18
N TYR A 315 -8.01 -13.55 19.24
CA TYR A 315 -9.44 -13.39 19.06
C TYR A 315 -10.28 -14.36 19.90
N GLN A 316 -9.64 -15.32 20.59
CA GLN A 316 -10.31 -16.42 21.29
C GLN A 316 -11.26 -17.19 20.36
N ASN A 317 -10.77 -17.52 19.17
CA ASN A 317 -11.55 -18.15 18.10
C ASN A 317 -10.78 -19.31 17.48
N ASP A 318 -11.18 -20.54 17.80
CA ASP A 318 -10.51 -21.75 17.33
C ASP A 318 -10.68 -22.01 15.82
N LYS A 319 -11.60 -21.32 15.14
CA LYS A 319 -11.75 -21.45 13.68
C LYS A 319 -10.43 -21.17 12.95
N PHE A 320 -9.61 -20.25 13.45
CA PHE A 320 -8.29 -19.96 12.88
C PHE A 320 -7.40 -21.20 12.78
N LEU A 321 -7.46 -22.13 13.74
CA LEU A 321 -6.61 -23.33 13.76
C LEU A 321 -6.83 -24.24 12.54
N SER A 322 -7.99 -24.13 11.88
CA SER A 322 -8.32 -24.89 10.67
C SER A 322 -7.83 -24.27 9.37
N CYS A 323 -7.33 -23.02 9.39
CA CYS A 323 -6.86 -22.32 8.19
C CYS A 323 -5.68 -23.03 7.53
N LYS A 324 -5.73 -23.15 6.21
CA LYS A 324 -4.71 -23.82 5.39
C LYS A 324 -3.80 -22.85 4.65
N ASN A 325 -4.28 -21.65 4.35
CA ASN A 325 -3.50 -20.57 3.73
C ASN A 325 -3.92 -19.19 4.26
N MET A 326 -3.28 -18.15 3.72
CA MET A 326 -3.49 -16.77 4.13
C MET A 326 -4.88 -16.23 3.76
N GLY A 327 -5.48 -16.70 2.66
CA GLY A 327 -6.86 -16.38 2.30
C GLY A 327 -7.84 -16.82 3.40
N ASN A 328 -7.71 -18.05 3.90
CA ASN A 328 -8.57 -18.54 4.97
C ASN A 328 -8.39 -17.73 6.26
N ILE A 329 -7.14 -17.39 6.63
CA ILE A 329 -6.85 -16.58 7.81
C ILE A 329 -7.51 -15.20 7.68
N LEU A 330 -7.33 -14.55 6.53
CA LEU A 330 -7.89 -13.22 6.29
C LEU A 330 -9.42 -13.26 6.35
N ARG A 331 -10.07 -14.25 5.74
CA ARG A 331 -11.52 -14.42 5.81
C ARG A 331 -12.03 -14.47 7.25
N ILE A 332 -11.45 -15.32 8.09
CA ILE A 332 -11.84 -15.43 9.50
C ILE A 332 -11.54 -14.13 10.26
N SER A 333 -10.46 -13.43 9.91
CA SER A 333 -10.12 -12.12 10.47
C SER A 333 -11.18 -11.07 10.14
N LEU A 334 -11.66 -11.02 8.90
CA LEU A 334 -12.75 -10.13 8.48
C LEU A 334 -14.09 -10.51 9.10
N GLU A 335 -14.36 -11.80 9.32
CA GLU A 335 -15.53 -12.24 10.09
C GLU A 335 -15.54 -11.62 11.50
N GLN A 336 -14.39 -11.36 12.12
CA GLN A 336 -14.31 -10.78 13.48
C GLN A 336 -14.88 -9.36 13.57
N VAL A 337 -15.08 -8.66 12.44
CA VAL A 337 -15.68 -7.32 12.45
C VAL A 337 -17.17 -7.32 12.12
N LEU A 338 -17.73 -8.45 11.68
CA LEU A 338 -19.14 -8.56 11.30
C LEU A 338 -20.08 -8.80 12.48
N PHE A 339 -19.54 -9.19 13.64
CA PHE A 339 -20.28 -9.58 14.85
C PHE A 339 -20.15 -8.58 16.00
#